data_AF-A0AAW6ALW0-F1
#
_entry.id   AF-A0AAW6ALW0-F1
#
_cell.length_a   1.000
_cell.length_b   1.000
_cell.length_c   1.000
_cell.angle_alpha   90.00
_cell.angle_beta   90.00
_cell.angle_gamma   90.00
#
_symmetry.space_group_name_H-M   'P 1'
#
loop_
_entity.id
_entity.type
_entity.pdbx_description
1 polymer ?
#
loop_
_entity_poly.entity_id
_entity_poly.type
_entity_poly.pdbx_seq_one_letter_code
_entity_poly.pdbx_strand_id
1 'polypeptide(L)'
;MRRLKKRFITAIIAAVLAAGAAVPGYAAVRKEELRTPITSVSISVRSNVEAETDYDEATVMVTADSDQFTVGAYKWATEKDYWKIGDVPKVKVELHARTGYYFKITGASKYQINGAEYGSAKKKNNNETIELTLKLRPASGKLEKPDDAQWEGYPVGKAVWEAVESAGAYELKLFKNDQIIYSVEKVNTTFYDFHPYITEAGRYKFCVRAIPKDSQELSYVTASEWVYSDIQRVDADEISPFVSNTNQTPGRETMTPADTGWKKDKTGWWFRNADGTYPAGDWALIGDKWYLFDGDGYMLTGWQTKNGKKYYLTVNGDMATGWMEDNKQWYLFGTDGAMITGWAEVNGNRYFLDSDGRMTTGWKLLDGKWYFFNTDGTMMRNVTVSGRYLNGDGVWIQ
;
A
#
# COMPACT_ATOMS: atom_id res chain seq x y z
N MET A 1 47.34 -53.08 -67.73
CA MET A 1 46.49 -51.87 -67.57
C MET A 1 45.42 -52.19 -66.53
N ARG A 2 45.65 -51.95 -65.24
CA ARG A 2 45.37 -50.74 -64.43
C ARG A 2 43.89 -50.26 -64.44
N ARG A 3 43.23 -50.48 -63.27
CA ARG A 3 42.19 -49.65 -62.61
C ARG A 3 40.79 -49.64 -63.28
N LEU A 4 39.65 -49.65 -62.59
CA LEU A 4 39.28 -49.04 -61.31
C LEU A 4 37.91 -49.57 -60.77
N LYS A 5 37.83 -49.78 -59.42
CA LYS A 5 36.71 -49.62 -58.42
C LYS A 5 35.34 -50.32 -58.60
N LYS A 6 34.84 -51.17 -57.69
CA LYS A 6 34.53 -51.15 -56.20
C LYS A 6 33.01 -50.95 -55.96
N ARG A 7 32.25 -51.99 -55.55
CA ARG A 7 31.83 -52.43 -54.17
C ARG A 7 30.75 -51.49 -53.54
N PHE A 8 29.64 -51.95 -52.96
CA PHE A 8 29.57 -52.84 -51.79
C PHE A 8 28.22 -53.59 -51.62
N ILE A 9 28.36 -54.79 -51.04
CA ILE A 9 27.39 -55.69 -50.40
C ILE A 9 27.10 -55.19 -48.97
N THR A 10 25.94 -55.50 -48.38
CA THR A 10 25.79 -56.23 -47.09
C THR A 10 24.32 -56.54 -46.78
N ALA A 11 24.04 -57.84 -46.64
CA ALA A 11 22.87 -58.47 -46.05
C ALA A 11 23.06 -58.61 -44.50
N ILE A 12 22.08 -58.97 -43.66
CA ILE A 12 21.80 -60.37 -43.24
C ILE A 12 20.92 -60.39 -41.94
N ILE A 13 19.91 -61.28 -41.91
CA ILE A 13 19.27 -62.06 -40.79
C ILE A 13 18.45 -61.28 -39.73
N ALA A 14 17.11 -61.43 -39.57
CA ALA A 14 16.18 -62.57 -39.39
C ALA A 14 16.05 -63.11 -37.95
N ALA A 15 14.85 -63.04 -37.36
CA ALA A 15 14.40 -63.96 -36.30
C ALA A 15 12.85 -63.96 -36.10
N VAL A 16 12.25 -65.09 -36.50
CA VAL A 16 11.24 -65.92 -35.77
C VAL A 16 9.80 -65.41 -35.53
N LEU A 17 8.89 -65.94 -36.37
CA LEU A 17 7.62 -66.65 -36.08
C LEU A 17 6.98 -66.54 -34.68
N ALA A 18 5.70 -66.17 -34.64
CA ALA A 18 4.57 -67.13 -34.58
C ALA A 18 3.27 -66.40 -34.21
N ALA A 19 2.22 -66.64 -35.01
CA ALA A 19 0.86 -66.25 -34.70
C ALA A 19 0.34 -67.01 -33.47
N GLY A 20 -0.20 -66.28 -32.50
CA GLY A 20 -0.84 -66.83 -31.31
C GLY A 20 -2.03 -65.97 -30.90
N ALA A 21 -3.21 -66.48 -31.21
CA ALA A 21 -4.55 -66.23 -30.65
C ALA A 21 -4.90 -64.83 -30.12
N ALA A 22 -5.95 -64.27 -30.73
CA ALA A 22 -6.77 -63.20 -30.14
C ALA A 22 -7.28 -63.60 -28.75
N VAL A 23 -6.81 -62.91 -27.73
CA VAL A 23 -7.59 -62.70 -26.51
C VAL A 23 -8.28 -61.36 -26.70
N PRO A 24 -9.61 -61.23 -26.57
CA PRO A 24 -10.21 -59.91 -26.42
C PRO A 24 -9.63 -59.35 -25.14
N GLY A 25 -8.62 -58.48 -25.28
CA GLY A 25 -8.23 -57.61 -24.20
C GLY A 25 -9.48 -56.83 -23.87
N TYR A 26 -10.10 -57.13 -22.73
CA TYR A 26 -10.89 -56.14 -22.03
C TYR A 26 -9.94 -54.96 -21.86
N ALA A 27 -10.03 -54.00 -22.78
CA ALA A 27 -9.52 -52.68 -22.54
C ALA A 27 -10.16 -52.30 -21.21
N ALA A 28 -9.33 -52.07 -20.19
CA ALA A 28 -9.78 -51.35 -19.02
C ALA A 28 -10.24 -50.00 -19.56
N VAL A 29 -11.53 -49.89 -19.88
CA VAL A 29 -12.26 -48.64 -20.06
C VAL A 29 -11.81 -47.82 -18.87
N ARG A 30 -10.99 -46.79 -19.10
CA ARG A 30 -10.49 -45.98 -17.98
C ARG A 30 -11.75 -45.55 -17.24
N LYS A 31 -11.78 -45.68 -15.92
CA LYS A 31 -12.93 -45.33 -15.06
C LYS A 31 -13.50 -43.93 -15.35
N GLU A 32 -12.77 -43.07 -16.06
CA GLU A 32 -13.19 -41.79 -16.64
C GLU A 32 -14.23 -41.87 -17.77
N GLU A 33 -14.29 -42.94 -18.58
CA GLU A 33 -15.19 -43.05 -19.74
C GLU A 33 -16.65 -43.42 -19.38
N LEU A 34 -16.90 -43.87 -18.15
CA LEU A 34 -18.26 -44.15 -17.63
C LEU A 34 -18.79 -43.08 -16.66
N ARG A 35 -17.96 -42.09 -16.27
CA ARG A 35 -18.34 -41.05 -15.31
C ARG A 35 -18.79 -39.78 -16.03
N THR A 36 -19.77 -39.08 -15.47
CA THR A 36 -20.27 -37.81 -15.99
C THR A 36 -19.40 -36.65 -15.49
N PRO A 37 -18.83 -35.81 -16.38
CA PRO A 37 -18.01 -34.67 -15.97
C PRO A 37 -18.84 -33.52 -15.40
N ILE A 38 -18.46 -33.02 -14.24
CA ILE A 38 -18.91 -31.74 -13.66
C ILE A 38 -18.05 -30.64 -14.27
N THR A 39 -18.66 -29.74 -15.05
CA THR A 39 -17.95 -28.71 -15.81
C THR A 39 -18.06 -27.30 -15.20
N SER A 40 -18.95 -27.13 -14.22
CA SER A 40 -19.11 -25.91 -13.43
C SER A 40 -19.58 -26.23 -12.02
N VAL A 41 -19.30 -25.32 -11.09
CA VAL A 41 -19.77 -25.38 -9.71
C VAL A 41 -20.55 -24.10 -9.44
N SER A 42 -21.72 -24.23 -8.82
CA SER A 42 -22.48 -23.10 -8.28
C SER A 42 -22.69 -23.31 -6.79
N ILE A 43 -22.28 -22.34 -5.97
CA ILE A 43 -22.42 -22.37 -4.51
C ILE A 43 -22.87 -21.01 -3.99
N SER A 44 -23.54 -21.03 -2.83
CA SER A 44 -23.82 -19.84 -2.03
C SER A 44 -23.05 -19.90 -0.73
N VAL A 45 -22.49 -18.77 -0.34
CA VAL A 45 -21.63 -18.61 0.83
C VAL A 45 -22.22 -17.50 1.70
N ARG A 46 -22.36 -17.77 2.99
CA ARG A 46 -22.73 -16.79 4.01
C ARG A 46 -21.75 -16.89 5.16
N SER A 47 -21.43 -15.76 5.76
CA SER A 47 -20.55 -15.68 6.93
C SER A 47 -20.99 -14.51 7.82
N ASN A 48 -20.78 -14.66 9.12
CA ASN A 48 -21.02 -13.62 10.14
C ASN A 48 -19.69 -13.04 10.66
N VAL A 49 -18.66 -12.96 9.83
CA VAL A 49 -17.37 -12.41 10.25
C VAL A 49 -17.51 -10.92 10.47
N GLU A 50 -17.40 -10.51 11.73
CA GLU A 50 -17.40 -9.13 12.18
C GLU A 50 -16.08 -8.87 12.92
N ALA A 51 -15.67 -7.60 12.97
CA ALA A 51 -14.50 -7.20 13.72
C ALA A 51 -14.70 -7.45 15.23
N GLU A 52 -13.61 -7.68 15.94
CA GLU A 52 -13.58 -8.00 17.38
C GLU A 52 -14.27 -9.31 17.78
N THR A 53 -14.87 -10.01 16.82
CA THR A 53 -15.33 -11.38 17.04
C THR A 53 -14.13 -12.31 17.15
N ASP A 54 -14.12 -13.14 18.19
CA ASP A 54 -13.15 -14.20 18.36
C ASP A 54 -13.16 -15.12 17.14
N TYR A 55 -11.96 -15.53 16.71
CA TYR A 55 -11.81 -16.27 15.47
C TYR A 55 -12.65 -17.56 15.41
N ASP A 56 -12.84 -18.24 16.55
CA ASP A 56 -13.59 -19.49 16.66
C ASP A 56 -15.11 -19.30 16.76
N GLU A 57 -15.59 -18.08 17.01
CA GLU A 57 -17.03 -17.77 17.05
C GLU A 57 -17.61 -17.46 15.65
N ALA A 58 -16.75 -17.07 14.70
CA ALA A 58 -17.15 -16.81 13.34
C ALA A 58 -17.49 -18.10 12.58
N THR A 59 -18.66 -18.11 11.94
CA THR A 59 -19.19 -19.25 11.20
C THR A 59 -19.28 -18.95 9.71
N VAL A 60 -19.09 -20.00 8.91
CA VAL A 60 -19.25 -19.94 7.46
C VAL A 60 -20.19 -21.05 7.01
N MET A 61 -21.24 -20.68 6.29
CA MET A 61 -22.18 -21.62 5.70
C MET A 61 -21.96 -21.64 4.19
N VAL A 62 -21.70 -22.83 3.66
CA VAL A 62 -21.55 -23.04 2.22
C VAL A 62 -22.56 -24.08 1.77
N THR A 63 -23.38 -23.70 0.80
CA THR A 63 -24.47 -24.54 0.29
C THR A 63 -24.38 -24.66 -1.23
N ALA A 64 -24.77 -25.81 -1.76
CA ALA A 64 -24.94 -26.04 -3.19
C ALA A 64 -26.28 -26.74 -3.42
N ASP A 65 -27.00 -26.30 -4.44
CA ASP A 65 -28.14 -27.03 -4.98
C ASP A 65 -27.64 -27.82 -6.19
N SER A 66 -27.26 -29.09 -5.97
CA SER A 66 -26.62 -29.92 -6.98
C SER A 66 -26.81 -31.41 -6.73
N ASP A 67 -27.26 -32.10 -7.77
CA ASP A 67 -27.34 -33.56 -7.82
C ASP A 67 -26.01 -34.22 -8.21
N GLN A 68 -24.98 -33.43 -8.52
CA GLN A 68 -23.69 -33.93 -9.03
C GLN A 68 -22.59 -33.96 -7.97
N PHE A 69 -22.68 -33.12 -6.95
CA PHE A 69 -21.69 -33.04 -5.87
C PHE A 69 -22.35 -32.68 -4.54
N THR A 70 -21.57 -32.74 -3.46
CA THR A 70 -21.95 -32.31 -2.11
C THR A 70 -20.90 -31.33 -1.57
N VAL A 71 -21.31 -30.48 -0.64
CA VAL A 71 -20.42 -29.56 0.07
C VAL A 71 -20.01 -30.22 1.39
N GLY A 72 -18.71 -30.35 1.62
CA GLY A 72 -18.12 -30.83 2.85
C GLY A 72 -17.85 -29.71 3.85
N ALA A 73 -17.13 -30.03 4.93
CA ALA A 73 -16.74 -29.05 5.93
C ALA A 73 -15.80 -27.99 5.34
N TYR A 74 -15.85 -26.78 5.92
CA TYR A 74 -14.85 -25.76 5.66
C TYR A 74 -13.76 -25.76 6.73
N LYS A 75 -12.62 -25.18 6.39
CA LYS A 75 -11.54 -24.82 7.31
C LYS A 75 -11.08 -23.41 6.99
N TRP A 76 -10.79 -22.63 8.00
CA TRP A 76 -10.09 -21.36 7.80
C TRP A 76 -8.72 -21.60 7.16
N ALA A 77 -8.31 -20.68 6.29
CA ALA A 77 -7.02 -20.78 5.60
C ALA A 77 -5.86 -20.14 6.40
N THR A 78 -6.18 -19.37 7.45
CA THR A 78 -5.23 -18.65 8.28
C THR A 78 -5.80 -18.55 9.69
N GLU A 79 -5.00 -18.90 10.69
CA GLU A 79 -5.33 -18.76 12.11
C GLU A 79 -5.00 -17.34 12.58
N LYS A 80 -5.82 -16.82 13.49
CA LYS A 80 -5.66 -15.51 14.15
C LYS A 80 -6.46 -15.52 15.46
N ASP A 81 -6.22 -14.54 16.32
CA ASP A 81 -6.94 -14.43 17.60
C ASP A 81 -8.34 -13.81 17.40
N TYR A 82 -8.42 -12.69 16.66
CA TYR A 82 -9.67 -11.98 16.37
C TYR A 82 -9.60 -11.30 14.99
N TRP A 83 -10.75 -10.91 14.44
CA TRP A 83 -10.84 -10.21 13.16
C TRP A 83 -10.74 -8.70 13.32
N LYS A 84 -9.95 -8.03 12.48
CA LYS A 84 -9.94 -6.55 12.38
C LYS A 84 -10.87 -6.09 11.26
N ILE A 85 -11.42 -4.88 11.38
CA ILE A 85 -12.24 -4.27 10.33
C ILE A 85 -11.48 -4.30 8.99
N GLY A 86 -12.15 -4.76 7.93
CA GLY A 86 -11.55 -4.83 6.59
C GLY A 86 -10.65 -6.04 6.33
N ASP A 87 -10.35 -6.87 7.34
CA ASP A 87 -9.70 -8.15 7.11
C ASP A 87 -10.51 -8.99 6.12
N VAL A 88 -9.85 -9.59 5.12
CA VAL A 88 -10.52 -10.45 4.13
C VAL A 88 -10.34 -11.92 4.54
N PRO A 89 -11.35 -12.57 5.14
CA PRO A 89 -11.24 -13.95 5.58
C PRO A 89 -11.11 -14.90 4.41
N LYS A 90 -10.39 -16.00 4.61
CA LYS A 90 -10.23 -17.04 3.60
C LYS A 90 -10.58 -18.39 4.19
N VAL A 91 -11.40 -19.15 3.49
CA VAL A 91 -11.77 -20.53 3.86
C VAL A 91 -11.46 -21.49 2.74
N LYS A 92 -11.13 -22.73 3.10
CA LYS A 92 -11.01 -23.88 2.23
C LYS A 92 -12.23 -24.77 2.45
N VAL A 93 -12.95 -25.06 1.38
CA VAL A 93 -14.15 -25.90 1.39
C VAL A 93 -13.90 -27.11 0.51
N GLU A 94 -14.22 -28.30 0.97
CA GLU A 94 -14.17 -29.48 0.12
C GLU A 94 -15.51 -29.71 -0.59
N LEU A 95 -15.46 -29.94 -1.90
CA LEU A 95 -16.60 -30.37 -2.69
C LEU A 95 -16.35 -31.81 -3.14
N HIS A 96 -17.31 -32.69 -2.90
CA HIS A 96 -17.17 -34.11 -3.21
C HIS A 96 -18.15 -34.51 -4.30
N ALA A 97 -17.62 -35.02 -5.42
CA ALA A 97 -18.44 -35.55 -6.50
C ALA A 97 -19.28 -36.74 -5.99
N ARG A 98 -20.55 -36.79 -6.38
CA ARG A 98 -21.42 -37.93 -6.09
C ARG A 98 -21.03 -39.13 -6.98
N THR A 99 -21.49 -40.32 -6.61
CA THR A 99 -21.22 -41.56 -7.34
C THR A 99 -21.54 -41.39 -8.83
N GLY A 100 -20.58 -41.73 -9.69
CA GLY A 100 -20.71 -41.59 -11.14
C GLY A 100 -20.27 -40.23 -11.70
N TYR A 101 -19.91 -39.26 -10.87
CA TYR A 101 -19.43 -37.94 -11.30
C TYR A 101 -17.94 -37.73 -11.04
N TYR A 102 -17.33 -36.76 -11.74
CA TYR A 102 -15.99 -36.25 -11.44
C TYR A 102 -15.84 -34.80 -11.92
N PHE A 103 -14.95 -34.03 -11.30
CA PHE A 103 -14.73 -32.63 -11.66
C PHE A 103 -13.80 -32.46 -12.87
N LYS A 104 -14.35 -31.94 -13.97
CA LYS A 104 -13.62 -31.54 -15.19
C LYS A 104 -13.75 -30.03 -15.42
N ILE A 105 -13.40 -29.26 -14.40
CA ILE A 105 -13.47 -27.80 -14.43
C ILE A 105 -12.11 -27.22 -14.82
N THR A 106 -12.14 -26.23 -15.73
CA THR A 106 -10.99 -25.46 -16.20
C THR A 106 -11.35 -23.98 -16.18
N GLY A 107 -10.58 -23.18 -15.43
CA GLY A 107 -10.76 -21.73 -15.33
C GLY A 107 -11.67 -21.28 -14.17
N ALA A 108 -11.34 -20.12 -13.59
CA ALA A 108 -12.05 -19.55 -12.44
C ALA A 108 -13.50 -19.16 -12.75
N SER A 109 -13.82 -18.78 -13.99
CA SER A 109 -15.16 -18.35 -14.41
C SER A 109 -16.23 -19.45 -14.37
N LYS A 110 -15.83 -20.71 -14.18
CA LYS A 110 -16.74 -21.86 -14.02
C LYS A 110 -17.16 -22.10 -12.57
N TYR A 111 -16.62 -21.32 -11.63
CA TYR A 111 -17.05 -21.29 -10.24
C TYR A 111 -17.97 -20.08 -10.05
N GLN A 112 -19.26 -20.33 -10.02
CA GLN A 112 -20.28 -19.32 -9.73
C GLN A 112 -20.47 -19.29 -8.21
N ILE A 113 -19.88 -18.29 -7.56
CA ILE A 113 -19.88 -18.19 -6.10
C ILE A 113 -20.69 -16.96 -5.73
N ASN A 114 -21.82 -17.17 -5.06
CA ASN A 114 -22.62 -16.10 -4.50
C ASN A 114 -22.19 -15.83 -3.04
N GLY A 115 -21.93 -14.57 -2.69
CA GLY A 115 -21.59 -14.17 -1.31
C GLY A 115 -20.10 -14.25 -0.94
N ALA A 116 -19.23 -14.70 -1.85
CA ALA A 116 -17.78 -14.73 -1.68
C ALA A 116 -17.08 -14.64 -3.05
N GLU A 117 -15.77 -14.42 -3.05
CA GLU A 117 -14.95 -14.42 -4.26
C GLU A 117 -14.15 -15.72 -4.41
N TYR A 118 -13.89 -16.10 -5.66
CA TYR A 118 -12.99 -17.20 -5.98
C TYR A 118 -11.55 -16.88 -5.54
N GLY A 119 -10.95 -17.77 -4.75
CA GLY A 119 -9.52 -17.73 -4.46
C GLY A 119 -8.74 -18.67 -5.38
N SER A 120 -8.88 -19.98 -5.15
CA SER A 120 -8.20 -21.03 -5.91
C SER A 120 -8.94 -22.36 -5.80
N ALA A 121 -8.67 -23.32 -6.67
CA ALA A 121 -9.25 -24.65 -6.61
C ALA A 121 -8.20 -25.72 -6.89
N LYS A 122 -8.14 -26.75 -6.05
CA LYS A 122 -7.24 -27.90 -6.20
C LYS A 122 -8.05 -29.19 -6.29
N LYS A 123 -7.92 -29.89 -7.43
CA LYS A 123 -8.52 -31.22 -7.62
C LYS A 123 -7.67 -32.28 -6.90
N LYS A 124 -8.34 -33.20 -6.20
CA LYS A 124 -7.76 -34.34 -5.46
C LYS A 124 -8.50 -35.62 -5.86
N ASN A 125 -8.02 -36.78 -5.39
CA ASN A 125 -8.71 -38.06 -5.46
C ASN A 125 -9.22 -38.39 -6.87
N ASN A 126 -8.33 -38.40 -7.87
CA ASN A 126 -8.69 -38.65 -9.26
C ASN A 126 -9.86 -37.77 -9.78
N ASN A 127 -9.80 -36.48 -9.43
CA ASN A 127 -10.80 -35.45 -9.74
C ASN A 127 -12.16 -35.63 -9.05
N GLU A 128 -12.29 -36.47 -8.02
CA GLU A 128 -13.56 -36.66 -7.29
C GLU A 128 -13.73 -35.65 -6.14
N THR A 129 -12.69 -34.89 -5.81
CA THR A 129 -12.76 -33.85 -4.77
C THR A 129 -12.13 -32.55 -5.28
N ILE A 130 -12.77 -31.42 -5.00
CA ILE A 130 -12.16 -30.09 -5.13
C ILE A 130 -11.96 -29.52 -3.72
N GLU A 131 -10.75 -29.09 -3.40
CA GLU A 131 -10.51 -28.15 -2.31
C GLU A 131 -10.58 -26.73 -2.91
N LEU A 132 -11.66 -26.01 -2.59
CA LEU A 132 -11.96 -24.68 -3.08
C LEU A 132 -11.60 -23.65 -2.01
N THR A 133 -10.65 -22.77 -2.29
CA THR A 133 -10.35 -21.61 -1.47
C THR A 133 -11.26 -20.44 -1.88
N LEU A 134 -11.99 -19.90 -0.91
CA LEU A 134 -12.90 -18.76 -1.06
C LEU A 134 -12.35 -17.57 -0.28
N LYS A 135 -12.47 -16.37 -0.83
CA LYS A 135 -12.28 -15.11 -0.09
C LYS A 135 -13.67 -14.61 0.32
N LEU A 136 -13.91 -14.48 1.61
CA LEU A 136 -15.19 -14.00 2.12
C LEU A 136 -15.27 -12.47 1.98
N ARG A 137 -16.44 -11.92 2.31
CA ARG A 137 -16.57 -10.46 2.47
C ARG A 137 -15.62 -9.98 3.58
N PRO A 138 -15.07 -8.76 3.46
CA PRO A 138 -14.27 -8.19 4.53
C PRO A 138 -15.04 -8.18 5.86
N ALA A 139 -14.33 -8.36 6.97
CA ALA A 139 -14.91 -8.30 8.30
C ALA A 139 -15.58 -6.93 8.50
N SER A 140 -16.87 -6.97 8.80
CA SER A 140 -17.69 -5.77 9.01
C SER A 140 -17.55 -5.24 10.42
N GLY A 141 -17.82 -3.96 10.62
CA GLY A 141 -17.78 -3.38 11.96
C GLY A 141 -18.13 -1.91 12.01
N LYS A 142 -18.14 -1.37 13.22
CA LYS A 142 -18.24 0.06 13.48
C LYS A 142 -16.86 0.57 13.87
N LEU A 143 -16.43 1.67 13.26
CA LEU A 143 -15.17 2.31 13.64
C LEU A 143 -15.26 2.84 15.07
N GLU A 144 -14.16 2.70 15.80
CA GLU A 144 -13.99 3.41 17.06
C GLU A 144 -13.93 4.92 16.83
N LYS A 145 -14.39 5.68 17.82
CA LYS A 145 -14.26 7.14 17.79
C LYS A 145 -12.83 7.52 18.21
N PRO A 146 -12.30 8.68 17.79
CA PRO A 146 -11.07 9.21 18.37
C PRO A 146 -11.14 9.28 19.90
N ASP A 147 -10.06 8.96 20.60
CA ASP A 147 -10.04 9.03 22.06
C ASP A 147 -10.13 10.47 22.58
N ASP A 148 -9.52 11.41 21.85
CA ASP A 148 -9.52 12.83 22.17
C ASP A 148 -9.56 13.71 20.92
N ALA A 149 -10.06 14.93 21.09
CA ALA A 149 -10.07 16.00 20.09
C ALA A 149 -9.85 17.35 20.79
N GLN A 150 -8.79 18.06 20.44
CA GLN A 150 -8.38 19.28 21.13
C GLN A 150 -7.86 20.36 20.19
N TRP A 151 -7.82 21.60 20.69
CA TRP A 151 -7.20 22.73 20.02
C TRP A 151 -5.72 22.80 20.39
N GLU A 152 -4.85 23.13 19.43
CA GLU A 152 -3.40 23.18 19.66
C GLU A 152 -2.78 24.50 19.17
N GLY A 153 -1.99 25.16 20.03
CA GLY A 153 -1.10 26.25 19.62
C GLY A 153 -1.77 27.60 19.30
N TYR A 154 -0.97 28.49 18.71
CA TYR A 154 -1.34 29.81 18.21
C TYR A 154 -0.81 29.96 16.77
N PRO A 155 -1.56 30.58 15.83
CA PRO A 155 -2.89 31.18 15.98
C PRO A 155 -3.98 30.14 16.29
N VAL A 156 -5.07 30.60 16.90
CA VAL A 156 -6.23 29.74 17.26
C VAL A 156 -6.82 29.08 16.02
N GLY A 157 -7.31 27.84 16.14
CA GLY A 157 -7.98 27.15 15.05
C GLY A 157 -7.32 25.86 14.57
N LYS A 158 -6.07 25.57 14.97
CA LYS A 158 -5.50 24.24 14.72
C LYS A 158 -6.18 23.20 15.62
N ALA A 159 -6.95 22.32 15.01
CA ALA A 159 -7.60 21.17 15.62
C ALA A 159 -6.73 19.93 15.46
N VAL A 160 -6.59 19.12 16.51
CA VAL A 160 -5.89 17.83 16.51
C VAL A 160 -6.71 16.75 17.21
N TRP A 161 -6.51 15.49 16.84
CA TRP A 161 -7.20 14.34 17.46
C TRP A 161 -6.34 13.08 17.40
N GLU A 162 -6.68 12.10 18.24
CA GLU A 162 -5.99 10.82 18.26
C GLU A 162 -6.35 9.94 17.04
N ALA A 163 -5.35 9.22 16.53
CA ALA A 163 -5.54 8.34 15.39
C ALA A 163 -6.37 7.11 15.77
N VAL A 164 -7.31 6.72 14.91
CA VAL A 164 -8.09 5.47 15.03
C VAL A 164 -7.50 4.43 14.08
N GLU A 165 -7.13 3.25 14.59
CA GLU A 165 -6.37 2.22 13.87
C GLU A 165 -7.00 1.80 12.52
N SER A 166 -8.33 1.63 12.50
CA SER A 166 -9.08 1.20 11.30
C SER A 166 -9.70 2.36 10.51
N ALA A 167 -9.43 3.61 10.88
CA ALA A 167 -10.02 4.76 10.19
C ALA A 167 -9.40 4.95 8.81
N GLY A 168 -10.26 5.06 7.79
CA GLY A 168 -9.82 5.40 6.44
C GLY A 168 -9.63 6.90 6.24
N ALA A 169 -10.38 7.71 6.96
CA ALA A 169 -10.31 9.17 6.99
C ALA A 169 -11.12 9.71 8.20
N TYR A 170 -11.23 11.04 8.31
CA TYR A 170 -12.05 11.72 9.29
C TYR A 170 -12.97 12.75 8.65
N GLU A 171 -14.15 12.91 9.23
CA GLU A 171 -15.10 13.98 8.94
C GLU A 171 -15.10 14.96 10.11
N LEU A 172 -15.22 16.26 9.83
CA LEU A 172 -15.21 17.30 10.87
C LEU A 172 -16.32 18.33 10.70
N LYS A 173 -16.71 18.97 11.80
CA LYS A 173 -17.61 20.13 11.82
C LYS A 173 -17.09 21.18 12.78
N LEU A 174 -17.11 22.44 12.35
CA LEU A 174 -16.79 23.60 13.18
C LEU A 174 -18.08 24.28 13.63
N PHE A 175 -18.15 24.58 14.92
CA PHE A 175 -19.26 25.27 15.54
C PHE A 175 -18.82 26.63 16.06
N LYS A 176 -19.68 27.63 15.92
CA LYS A 176 -19.62 28.91 16.62
C LYS A 176 -20.93 29.11 17.36
N ASN A 177 -20.88 29.32 18.68
CA ASN A 177 -22.06 29.47 19.53
C ASN A 177 -23.10 28.34 19.28
N ASP A 178 -22.62 27.09 19.21
CA ASP A 178 -23.40 25.88 18.95
C ASP A 178 -24.05 25.76 17.55
N GLN A 179 -23.80 26.70 16.64
CA GLN A 179 -24.21 26.59 15.24
C GLN A 179 -23.07 26.07 14.38
N ILE A 180 -23.33 25.08 13.52
CA ILE A 180 -22.36 24.61 12.52
C ILE A 180 -22.12 25.75 11.54
N ILE A 181 -20.88 26.20 11.42
CA ILE A 181 -20.47 27.24 10.46
C ILE A 181 -19.61 26.68 9.33
N TYR A 182 -19.04 25.49 9.52
CA TYR A 182 -18.23 24.84 8.50
C TYR A 182 -18.20 23.31 8.68
N SER A 183 -17.98 22.58 7.59
CA SER A 183 -17.91 21.11 7.59
C SER A 183 -16.83 20.63 6.63
N VAL A 184 -16.12 19.58 7.03
CA VAL A 184 -15.08 18.91 6.25
C VAL A 184 -15.53 17.48 6.06
N GLU A 185 -15.87 17.11 4.82
CA GLU A 185 -16.39 15.76 4.53
C GLU A 185 -15.32 14.69 4.67
N LYS A 186 -14.05 15.03 4.42
CA LYS A 186 -12.95 14.08 4.43
C LYS A 186 -11.59 14.76 4.68
N VAL A 187 -10.84 14.25 5.64
CA VAL A 187 -9.41 14.54 5.84
C VAL A 187 -8.67 13.24 6.20
N ASN A 188 -7.45 13.07 5.71
CA ASN A 188 -6.65 11.86 5.94
C ASN A 188 -5.49 12.08 6.94
N THR A 189 -5.53 13.19 7.66
CA THR A 189 -4.57 13.59 8.70
C THR A 189 -5.24 13.45 10.08
N THR A 190 -4.47 13.70 11.15
CA THR A 190 -4.97 13.81 12.53
C THR A 190 -5.00 15.25 13.03
N PHE A 191 -5.01 16.20 12.09
CA PHE A 191 -5.15 17.62 12.37
C PHE A 191 -5.87 18.34 11.22
N TYR A 192 -6.48 19.48 11.52
CA TYR A 192 -7.09 20.38 10.53
C TYR A 192 -6.99 21.83 11.01
N ASP A 193 -6.75 22.77 10.09
CA ASP A 193 -6.69 24.18 10.42
C ASP A 193 -8.04 24.86 10.15
N PHE A 194 -8.76 25.16 11.22
CA PHE A 194 -10.00 25.93 11.20
C PHE A 194 -9.80 27.44 11.30
N HIS A 195 -8.58 27.94 11.51
CA HIS A 195 -8.32 29.37 11.63
C HIS A 195 -8.98 30.18 10.50
N PRO A 196 -8.91 29.78 9.20
CA PRO A 196 -9.56 30.49 8.11
C PRO A 196 -11.07 30.78 8.29
N TYR A 197 -11.78 29.98 9.09
CA TYR A 197 -13.23 30.08 9.29
C TYR A 197 -13.59 30.81 10.59
N ILE A 198 -12.61 31.18 11.41
CA ILE A 198 -12.77 31.89 12.67
C ILE A 198 -12.69 33.39 12.38
N THR A 199 -13.71 33.95 11.71
CA THR A 199 -13.69 35.34 11.22
C THR A 199 -14.26 36.37 12.19
N GLU A 200 -14.72 35.93 13.37
CA GLU A 200 -15.41 36.76 14.36
C GLU A 200 -15.09 36.24 15.77
N ALA A 201 -15.03 37.14 16.75
CA ALA A 201 -14.83 36.74 18.14
C ALA A 201 -16.01 35.86 18.62
N GLY A 202 -15.74 34.90 19.49
CA GLY A 202 -16.79 34.02 19.99
C GLY A 202 -16.30 32.71 20.61
N ARG A 203 -17.26 31.81 20.83
CA ARG A 203 -17.03 30.48 21.39
C ARG A 203 -17.06 29.46 20.27
N TYR A 204 -15.94 28.80 20.07
CA TYR A 204 -15.73 27.80 19.04
C TYR A 204 -15.52 26.41 19.64
N LYS A 205 -16.03 25.39 18.97
CA LYS A 205 -15.67 23.98 19.21
C LYS A 205 -15.72 23.26 17.87
N PHE A 206 -15.01 22.16 17.74
CA PHE A 206 -15.16 21.28 16.60
C PHE A 206 -15.59 19.89 17.07
N CYS A 207 -16.13 19.09 16.15
CA CYS A 207 -16.22 17.67 16.35
C CYS A 207 -15.58 16.92 15.19
N VAL A 208 -15.09 15.72 15.48
CA VAL A 208 -14.45 14.82 14.53
C VAL A 208 -14.98 13.40 14.73
N ARG A 209 -15.08 12.63 13.63
CA ARG A 209 -15.34 11.19 13.67
C ARG A 209 -14.53 10.47 12.61
N ALA A 210 -14.08 9.26 12.93
CA ALA A 210 -13.53 8.33 11.95
C ALA A 210 -14.60 7.87 10.96
N ILE A 211 -14.25 7.84 9.67
CA ILE A 211 -15.09 7.40 8.57
C ILE A 211 -14.38 6.35 7.70
N PRO A 212 -15.12 5.53 6.94
CA PRO A 212 -14.52 4.58 6.00
C PRO A 212 -13.71 5.29 4.90
N LYS A 213 -12.70 4.61 4.33
CA LYS A 213 -11.76 5.25 3.41
C LYS A 213 -12.42 5.67 2.10
N ASP A 214 -13.42 4.91 1.65
CA ASP A 214 -14.07 5.08 0.37
C ASP A 214 -15.50 4.50 0.37
N SER A 215 -16.20 4.69 -0.75
CA SER A 215 -17.57 4.22 -0.93
C SER A 215 -17.69 2.70 -1.00
N GLN A 216 -16.60 1.96 -1.26
CA GLN A 216 -16.62 0.50 -1.26
C GLN A 216 -16.71 -0.04 0.17
N GLU A 217 -15.99 0.60 1.10
CA GLU A 217 -16.01 0.22 2.52
C GLU A 217 -17.37 0.47 3.19
N LEU A 218 -18.19 1.39 2.68
CA LEU A 218 -19.55 1.66 3.19
C LEU A 218 -20.46 0.42 3.20
N SER A 219 -20.14 -0.62 2.42
CA SER A 219 -20.90 -1.87 2.41
C SER A 219 -20.67 -2.77 3.63
N TYR A 220 -19.62 -2.51 4.43
CA TYR A 220 -19.27 -3.33 5.61
C TYR A 220 -18.74 -2.53 6.80
N VAL A 221 -18.34 -1.28 6.64
CA VAL A 221 -17.86 -0.40 7.72
C VAL A 221 -18.84 0.73 7.97
N THR A 222 -19.16 0.96 9.24
CA THR A 222 -19.95 2.13 9.67
C THR A 222 -19.05 3.16 10.37
N ALA A 223 -19.35 4.44 10.16
CA ALA A 223 -18.62 5.52 10.78
C ALA A 223 -18.73 5.48 12.31
N SER A 224 -17.72 6.02 12.98
CA SER A 224 -17.69 6.14 14.43
C SER A 224 -18.65 7.20 14.97
N GLU A 225 -18.79 7.23 16.29
CA GLU A 225 -19.44 8.33 17.00
C GLU A 225 -18.63 9.63 16.92
N TRP A 226 -19.29 10.77 17.08
CA TRP A 226 -18.63 12.07 17.15
C TRP A 226 -17.92 12.28 18.48
N VAL A 227 -16.72 12.84 18.42
CA VAL A 227 -15.97 13.37 19.57
C VAL A 227 -15.89 14.87 19.42
N TYR A 228 -16.16 15.60 20.50
CA TYR A 228 -16.19 17.05 20.52
C TYR A 228 -14.97 17.57 21.27
N SER A 229 -14.39 18.65 20.75
CA SER A 229 -13.38 19.39 21.49
C SER A 229 -13.97 20.24 22.59
N ASP A 230 -13.09 20.66 23.51
CA ASP A 230 -13.39 21.75 24.43
C ASP A 230 -13.69 23.06 23.69
N ILE A 231 -14.40 23.95 24.39
CA ILE A 231 -14.76 25.25 23.86
C ILE A 231 -13.55 26.19 23.92
N GLN A 232 -13.08 26.62 22.76
CA GLN A 232 -12.10 27.69 22.61
C GLN A 232 -12.81 29.05 22.55
N ARG A 233 -12.37 29.99 23.38
CA ARG A 233 -12.77 31.39 23.26
C ARG A 233 -11.76 32.08 22.37
N VAL A 234 -12.25 32.84 21.40
CA VAL A 234 -11.47 33.59 20.42
C VAL A 234 -11.81 35.05 20.59
N ASP A 235 -10.80 35.88 20.84
CA ASP A 235 -10.93 37.33 20.95
C ASP A 235 -10.75 38.02 19.58
N ALA A 236 -11.11 39.30 19.51
CA ALA A 236 -11.20 40.04 18.24
C ALA A 236 -9.85 40.25 17.53
N ASP A 237 -8.74 40.12 18.25
CA ASP A 237 -7.37 40.18 17.75
C ASP A 237 -6.80 38.81 17.33
N GLU A 238 -7.51 37.72 17.64
CA GLU A 238 -7.14 36.34 17.29
C GLU A 238 -7.92 35.79 16.09
N ILE A 239 -8.89 36.54 15.58
CA ILE A 239 -9.70 36.12 14.43
C ILE A 239 -8.86 36.07 13.16
N SER A 240 -9.23 35.15 12.27
CA SER A 240 -8.69 35.12 10.93
C SER A 240 -8.92 36.44 10.21
N PRO A 241 -7.96 36.85 9.36
CA PRO A 241 -8.10 38.06 8.59
C PRO A 241 -9.14 37.94 7.46
N PHE A 242 -9.77 36.78 7.27
CA PHE A 242 -10.78 36.55 6.24
C PHE A 242 -12.16 37.06 6.65
N VAL A 243 -13.00 37.37 5.65
CA VAL A 243 -14.30 38.02 5.87
C VAL A 243 -15.42 36.99 5.67
N SER A 244 -16.28 36.81 6.68
CA SER A 244 -17.56 36.11 6.57
C SER A 244 -18.55 36.98 5.77
N ASN A 245 -18.48 36.92 4.45
CA ASN A 245 -19.43 37.45 3.46
C ASN A 245 -20.35 38.65 3.88
N THR A 246 -20.08 39.82 3.27
CA THR A 246 -20.92 41.05 3.16
C THR A 246 -21.13 41.95 4.39
N ASN A 247 -20.18 42.87 4.64
CA ASN A 247 -20.42 44.32 4.51
C ASN A 247 -19.08 45.09 4.47
N GLN A 248 -19.01 46.02 3.51
CA GLN A 248 -17.80 46.61 2.96
C GLN A 248 -16.96 47.39 3.98
N THR A 249 -15.69 47.01 4.13
CA THR A 249 -14.60 47.96 4.44
C THR A 249 -13.68 47.99 3.21
N PRO A 250 -13.46 49.15 2.57
CA PRO A 250 -12.62 49.22 1.37
C PRO A 250 -11.17 48.80 1.66
N GLY A 251 -10.64 47.82 0.92
CA GLY A 251 -9.22 47.44 0.95
C GLY A 251 -8.89 46.03 1.47
N ARG A 252 -9.88 45.23 1.89
CA ARG A 252 -9.67 43.83 2.32
C ARG A 252 -10.21 42.89 1.23
N GLU A 253 -9.37 42.06 0.62
CA GLU A 253 -9.81 41.08 -0.39
C GLU A 253 -10.83 40.11 0.21
N THR A 254 -11.92 39.85 -0.50
CA THR A 254 -12.89 38.81 -0.16
C THR A 254 -12.27 37.44 -0.39
N MET A 255 -11.72 36.84 0.65
CA MET A 255 -11.12 35.50 0.61
C MET A 255 -12.03 34.49 1.30
N THR A 256 -12.17 33.34 0.67
CA THR A 256 -12.79 32.15 1.26
C THR A 256 -11.71 31.16 1.68
N PRO A 257 -12.00 30.23 2.59
CA PRO A 257 -11.03 29.20 2.94
C PRO A 257 -10.69 28.24 1.80
N ALA A 258 -11.55 28.16 0.78
CA ALA A 258 -11.23 27.53 -0.49
C ALA A 258 -10.06 28.22 -1.20
N ASP A 259 -9.62 29.41 -0.78
CA ASP A 259 -8.46 30.15 -1.28
C ASP A 259 -7.16 29.84 -0.51
N THR A 260 -7.21 29.04 0.56
CA THR A 260 -6.04 28.58 1.32
C THR A 260 -5.46 27.27 0.76
N GLY A 261 -4.28 26.87 1.24
CA GLY A 261 -3.62 25.61 0.90
C GLY A 261 -2.82 25.65 -0.40
N TRP A 262 -2.55 24.47 -0.96
CA TRP A 262 -1.83 24.32 -2.23
C TRP A 262 -2.64 24.86 -3.41
N LYS A 263 -2.01 25.71 -4.20
CA LYS A 263 -2.56 26.36 -5.38
C LYS A 263 -1.65 26.13 -6.56
N LYS A 264 -2.22 26.01 -7.75
CA LYS A 264 -1.47 25.88 -9.00
C LYS A 264 -1.97 26.88 -10.01
N ASP A 265 -1.06 27.62 -10.61
CA ASP A 265 -1.34 28.46 -11.76
C ASP A 265 -0.40 28.10 -12.94
N LYS A 266 -0.29 29.03 -13.90
CA LYS A 266 0.57 28.86 -15.08
C LYS A 266 2.07 28.84 -14.76
N THR A 267 2.48 29.40 -13.64
CA THR A 267 3.88 29.52 -13.23
C THR A 267 4.28 28.28 -12.44
N GLY A 268 3.46 27.85 -11.48
CA GLY A 268 3.79 26.70 -10.67
C GLY A 268 2.81 26.46 -9.52
N TRP A 269 3.24 25.58 -8.61
CA TRP A 269 2.56 25.39 -7.34
C TRP A 269 3.02 26.46 -6.35
N TRP A 270 2.10 27.00 -5.56
CA TRP A 270 2.38 27.87 -4.42
C TRP A 270 1.46 27.47 -3.26
N PHE A 271 1.76 27.94 -2.05
CA PHE A 271 0.97 27.61 -0.87
C PHE A 271 0.43 28.89 -0.24
N ARG A 272 -0.86 28.93 0.08
CA ARG A 272 -1.47 30.04 0.81
C ARG A 272 -1.77 29.64 2.24
N ASN A 273 -1.18 30.36 3.19
CA ASN A 273 -1.44 30.19 4.61
C ASN A 273 -2.86 30.63 4.98
N ALA A 274 -3.30 30.19 6.15
CA ALA A 274 -4.59 30.51 6.74
C ALA A 274 -4.77 31.99 7.14
N ASP A 275 -3.69 32.76 7.23
CA ASP A 275 -3.71 34.21 7.43
C ASP A 275 -3.65 34.99 6.09
N GLY A 276 -3.65 34.27 4.97
CA GLY A 276 -3.58 34.81 3.61
C GLY A 276 -2.16 35.09 3.11
N THR A 277 -1.14 34.96 3.97
CA THR A 277 0.28 35.05 3.57
C THR A 277 0.69 33.80 2.78
N TYR A 278 1.93 33.79 2.27
CA TYR A 278 2.50 32.64 1.59
C TYR A 278 4.01 32.57 1.86
N PRO A 279 4.60 31.36 1.94
CA PRO A 279 6.04 31.20 2.05
C PRO A 279 6.72 31.64 0.75
N ALA A 280 7.79 32.43 0.87
CA ALA A 280 8.59 32.89 -0.26
C ALA A 280 10.08 32.97 0.13
N GLY A 281 10.94 32.44 -0.73
CA GLY A 281 12.39 32.37 -0.57
C GLY A 281 12.87 31.43 0.54
N ASP A 282 11.94 30.80 1.27
CA ASP A 282 12.27 29.99 2.43
C ASP A 282 11.60 28.61 2.50
N TRP A 283 12.12 27.81 3.43
CA TRP A 283 11.57 26.53 3.81
C TRP A 283 10.24 26.73 4.54
N ALA A 284 9.25 25.90 4.22
CA ALA A 284 8.03 25.79 4.99
C ALA A 284 7.73 24.32 5.30
N LEU A 285 7.37 24.06 6.56
CA LEU A 285 6.82 22.79 7.00
C LEU A 285 5.30 22.85 6.76
N ILE A 286 4.82 22.09 5.79
CA ILE A 286 3.41 22.05 5.41
C ILE A 286 2.94 20.61 5.61
N GLY A 287 2.04 20.42 6.58
CA GLY A 287 1.75 19.10 7.10
C GLY A 287 2.97 18.49 7.79
N ASP A 288 3.40 17.32 7.35
CA ASP A 288 4.55 16.57 7.86
C ASP A 288 5.80 16.68 6.97
N LYS A 289 5.74 17.53 5.94
CA LYS A 289 6.76 17.61 4.90
C LYS A 289 7.34 19.01 4.77
N TRP A 290 8.65 19.07 4.55
CA TRP A 290 9.35 20.30 4.24
C TRP A 290 9.31 20.58 2.74
N TYR A 291 9.02 21.82 2.39
CA TYR A 291 9.01 22.35 1.02
C TYR A 291 9.89 23.59 0.96
N LEU A 292 10.52 23.83 -0.18
CA LEU A 292 11.30 25.06 -0.42
C LEU A 292 10.61 25.90 -1.48
N PHE A 293 10.48 27.21 -1.22
CA PHE A 293 9.86 28.15 -2.15
C PHE A 293 10.88 29.11 -2.74
N ASP A 294 10.70 29.49 -4.01
CA ASP A 294 11.45 30.56 -4.64
C ASP A 294 11.04 31.93 -4.10
N GLY A 295 11.77 32.98 -4.50
CA GLY A 295 11.54 34.35 -4.01
C GLY A 295 10.15 34.92 -4.32
N ASP A 296 9.45 34.35 -5.30
CA ASP A 296 8.10 34.77 -5.69
C ASP A 296 7.00 33.92 -5.03
N GLY A 297 7.39 32.89 -4.27
CA GLY A 297 6.47 32.03 -3.51
C GLY A 297 6.06 30.75 -4.22
N TYR A 298 6.75 30.35 -5.29
CA TYR A 298 6.49 29.08 -5.98
C TYR A 298 7.37 27.96 -5.45
N MET A 299 6.75 26.79 -5.29
CA MET A 299 7.37 25.57 -4.80
C MET A 299 8.44 25.08 -5.77
N LEU A 300 9.64 24.86 -5.23
CA LEU A 300 10.77 24.31 -5.95
C LEU A 300 10.72 22.78 -5.97
N THR A 301 11.28 22.21 -7.04
CA THR A 301 11.51 20.76 -7.19
C THR A 301 12.97 20.51 -7.62
N GLY A 302 13.41 19.26 -7.56
CA GLY A 302 14.74 18.82 -7.95
C GLY A 302 15.86 19.29 -7.02
N TRP A 303 17.08 19.36 -7.54
CA TRP A 303 18.27 19.75 -6.80
C TRP A 303 18.28 21.23 -6.43
N GLN A 304 18.44 21.53 -5.14
CA GLN A 304 18.50 22.89 -4.62
C GLN A 304 19.74 23.09 -3.74
N THR A 305 20.30 24.30 -3.77
CA THR A 305 21.41 24.69 -2.90
C THR A 305 20.98 25.83 -2.01
N LYS A 306 21.08 25.64 -0.70
CA LYS A 306 20.69 26.65 0.29
C LYS A 306 21.66 26.64 1.46
N ASN A 307 22.18 27.82 1.81
CA ASN A 307 23.18 28.01 2.87
C ASN A 307 24.40 27.07 2.74
N GLY A 308 24.87 26.87 1.50
CA GLY A 308 26.02 25.98 1.20
C GLY A 308 25.73 24.49 1.28
N LYS A 309 24.51 24.08 1.65
CA LYS A 309 24.07 22.67 1.65
C LYS A 309 23.24 22.37 0.41
N LYS A 310 23.31 21.12 -0.06
CA LYS A 310 22.50 20.61 -1.17
C LYS A 310 21.33 19.79 -0.65
N TYR A 311 20.17 19.96 -1.27
CA TYR A 311 18.91 19.29 -0.97
C TYR A 311 18.31 18.77 -2.26
N TYR A 312 17.44 17.77 -2.16
CA TYR A 312 16.61 17.32 -3.27
C TYR A 312 15.14 17.41 -2.87
N LEU A 313 14.35 18.09 -3.70
CA LEU A 313 12.91 18.21 -3.54
C LEU A 313 12.30 17.26 -4.58
N THR A 314 11.40 16.36 -4.17
CA THR A 314 10.81 15.39 -5.12
C THR A 314 9.97 16.10 -6.20
N VAL A 315 9.43 15.34 -7.14
CA VAL A 315 8.46 15.86 -8.12
C VAL A 315 7.22 16.50 -7.46
N ASN A 316 6.88 16.08 -6.24
CA ASN A 316 5.80 16.66 -5.44
C ASN A 316 6.27 17.82 -4.55
N GLY A 317 7.56 18.17 -4.60
CA GLY A 317 8.18 19.29 -3.89
C GLY A 317 8.59 19.00 -2.45
N ASP A 318 8.27 17.84 -1.89
CA ASP A 318 8.70 17.47 -0.54
C ASP A 318 10.20 17.16 -0.48
N MET A 319 10.84 17.55 0.60
CA MET A 319 12.28 17.36 0.82
C MET A 319 12.64 15.89 1.03
N ALA A 320 13.60 15.40 0.26
CA ALA A 320 14.14 14.06 0.42
C ALA A 320 14.98 13.93 1.70
N THR A 321 14.81 12.82 2.40
CA THR A 321 15.64 12.37 3.52
C THR A 321 15.99 10.90 3.31
N GLY A 322 17.13 10.44 3.81
CA GLY A 322 17.57 9.07 3.61
C GLY A 322 18.01 8.79 2.16
N TRP A 323 17.85 7.55 1.71
CA TRP A 323 18.25 7.12 0.37
C TRP A 323 17.27 7.63 -0.69
N MET A 324 17.79 8.24 -1.75
CA MET A 324 17.02 8.72 -2.89
C MET A 324 17.74 8.40 -4.19
N GLU A 325 16.99 7.90 -5.17
CA GLU A 325 17.50 7.64 -6.52
C GLU A 325 17.11 8.78 -7.46
N ASP A 326 18.10 9.37 -8.13
CA ASP A 326 17.90 10.35 -9.21
C ASP A 326 18.73 9.92 -10.41
N ASN A 327 18.10 9.79 -11.58
CA ASN A 327 18.77 9.41 -12.84
C ASN A 327 19.66 8.14 -12.73
N LYS A 328 19.16 7.10 -12.06
CA LYS A 328 19.88 5.83 -11.81
C LYS A 328 21.13 5.95 -10.95
N GLN A 329 21.22 7.01 -10.14
CA GLN A 329 22.27 7.23 -9.17
C GLN A 329 21.65 7.36 -7.79
N TRP A 330 22.24 6.72 -6.80
CA TRP A 330 21.78 6.80 -5.41
C TRP A 330 22.50 7.93 -4.69
N TYR A 331 21.75 8.66 -3.89
CA TYR A 331 22.20 9.73 -3.01
C TYR A 331 21.68 9.46 -1.61
N LEU A 332 22.40 9.94 -0.60
CA LEU A 332 21.99 9.84 0.79
C LEU A 332 21.80 11.23 1.38
N PHE A 333 20.69 11.45 2.06
CA PHE A 333 20.34 12.71 2.72
C PHE A 333 20.19 12.49 4.23
N GLY A 334 20.64 13.45 5.03
CA GLY A 334 20.42 13.46 6.47
C GLY A 334 18.96 13.66 6.84
N THR A 335 18.65 13.60 8.14
CA THR A 335 17.31 13.90 8.66
C THR A 335 16.95 15.38 8.51
N ASP A 336 17.95 16.27 8.41
CA ASP A 336 17.80 17.68 8.05
C ASP A 336 17.65 17.90 6.54
N GLY A 337 17.65 16.82 5.74
CA GLY A 337 17.58 16.85 4.28
C GLY A 337 18.87 17.26 3.57
N ALA A 338 19.95 17.51 4.30
CA ALA A 338 21.23 17.85 3.67
C ALA A 338 21.87 16.62 3.02
N MET A 339 22.33 16.76 1.78
CA MET A 339 23.03 15.70 1.06
C MET A 339 24.33 15.31 1.77
N ILE A 340 24.51 14.02 2.01
CA ILE A 340 25.69 13.44 2.63
C ILE A 340 26.73 13.12 1.54
N THR A 341 27.99 13.46 1.82
CA THR A 341 29.16 13.05 1.05
C THR A 341 30.17 12.35 1.96
N GLY A 342 31.06 11.56 1.38
CA GLY A 342 32.04 10.78 2.11
C GLY A 342 31.46 9.51 2.74
N TRP A 343 32.07 9.07 3.84
CA TRP A 343 31.66 7.87 4.55
C TRP A 343 30.33 8.05 5.28
N ALA A 344 29.43 7.09 5.12
CA ALA A 344 28.16 7.02 5.85
C ALA A 344 27.93 5.61 6.40
N GLU A 345 27.20 5.52 7.50
CA GLU A 345 26.75 4.25 8.07
C GLU A 345 25.22 4.24 8.16
N VAL A 346 24.60 3.21 7.60
CA VAL A 346 23.14 3.01 7.60
C VAL A 346 22.86 1.56 7.96
N ASN A 347 22.09 1.34 9.03
CA ASN A 347 21.71 0.00 9.52
C ASN A 347 22.91 -0.94 9.73
N GLY A 348 24.04 -0.42 10.23
CA GLY A 348 25.27 -1.18 10.48
C GLY A 348 26.12 -1.49 9.24
N ASN A 349 25.69 -1.04 8.05
CA ASN A 349 26.46 -1.14 6.82
C ASN A 349 27.13 0.20 6.50
N ARG A 350 28.38 0.13 6.00
CA ARG A 350 29.13 1.33 5.59
C ARG A 350 29.00 1.55 4.09
N TYR A 351 28.87 2.81 3.70
CA TYR A 351 28.74 3.30 2.33
C TYR A 351 29.73 4.44 2.11
N PHE A 352 30.02 4.72 0.85
CA PHE A 352 30.77 5.92 0.47
C PHE A 352 30.01 6.67 -0.62
N LEU A 353 29.75 7.96 -0.35
CA LEU A 353 29.13 8.89 -1.27
C LEU A 353 30.25 9.77 -1.84
N ASP A 354 30.36 9.84 -3.16
CA ASP A 354 31.36 10.69 -3.82
C ASP A 354 31.13 12.18 -3.52
N SER A 355 32.07 13.03 -3.91
CA SER A 355 31.99 14.48 -3.66
C SER A 355 30.79 15.16 -4.33
N ASP A 356 30.24 14.54 -5.38
CA ASP A 356 28.99 14.95 -6.03
C ASP A 356 27.74 14.30 -5.40
N GLY A 357 27.91 13.49 -4.35
CA GLY A 357 26.86 12.82 -3.58
C GLY A 357 26.51 11.41 -4.07
N ARG A 358 27.10 10.95 -5.19
CA ARG A 358 26.72 9.66 -5.77
C ARG A 358 27.27 8.49 -4.96
N MET A 359 26.43 7.49 -4.71
CA MET A 359 26.83 6.26 -4.05
C MET A 359 27.86 5.49 -4.88
N THR A 360 28.98 5.17 -4.25
CA THR A 360 30.05 4.39 -4.87
C THR A 360 29.68 2.91 -4.95
N THR A 361 30.01 2.28 -6.08
CA THR A 361 29.98 0.83 -6.26
C THR A 361 31.31 0.35 -6.86
N GLY A 362 31.65 -0.92 -6.65
CA GLY A 362 32.90 -1.51 -7.15
C GLY A 362 34.15 -1.09 -6.37
N TRP A 363 35.32 -1.24 -7.00
CA TRP A 363 36.62 -0.89 -6.41
C TRP A 363 36.83 0.63 -6.36
N LYS A 364 37.21 1.15 -5.19
CA LYS A 364 37.50 2.57 -4.99
C LYS A 364 38.76 2.78 -4.14
N LEU A 365 39.63 3.69 -4.58
CA LEU A 365 40.79 4.15 -3.82
C LEU A 365 40.40 5.39 -3.01
N LEU A 366 40.48 5.29 -1.69
CA LEU A 366 40.15 6.35 -0.74
C LEU A 366 41.31 6.52 0.24
N ASP A 367 41.88 7.71 0.33
CA ASP A 367 43.02 8.03 1.21
C ASP A 367 44.18 7.01 1.14
N GLY A 368 44.52 6.59 -0.09
CA GLY A 368 45.60 5.63 -0.35
C GLY A 368 45.24 4.17 -0.04
N LYS A 369 44.00 3.87 0.35
CA LYS A 369 43.51 2.52 0.67
C LYS A 369 42.43 2.09 -0.32
N TRP A 370 42.50 0.84 -0.78
CA TRP A 370 41.48 0.27 -1.67
C TRP A 370 40.36 -0.39 -0.88
N TYR A 371 39.13 -0.07 -1.27
CA TYR A 371 37.89 -0.65 -0.76
C TYR A 371 37.07 -1.23 -1.92
N PHE A 372 36.15 -2.12 -1.61
CA PHE A 372 35.17 -2.63 -2.56
C PHE A 372 33.75 -2.44 -2.03
N PHE A 373 32.87 -1.90 -2.87
CA PHE A 373 31.46 -1.68 -2.58
C PHE A 373 30.62 -2.58 -3.49
N ASN A 374 29.60 -3.24 -2.93
CA ASN A 374 28.67 -4.06 -3.70
C ASN A 374 27.81 -3.21 -4.63
N THR A 375 26.97 -3.86 -5.45
CA THR A 375 26.03 -3.16 -6.34
C THR A 375 24.98 -2.36 -5.59
N ASP A 376 24.68 -2.72 -4.34
CA ASP A 376 23.82 -1.98 -3.42
C ASP A 376 24.59 -0.90 -2.62
N GLY A 377 25.88 -0.71 -2.90
CA GLY A 377 26.75 0.26 -2.26
C GLY A 377 27.34 -0.16 -0.91
N THR A 378 27.00 -1.35 -0.39
CA THR A 378 27.55 -1.81 0.90
C THR A 378 29.05 -2.11 0.79
N MET A 379 29.84 -1.59 1.73
CA MET A 379 31.27 -1.85 1.80
C MET A 379 31.56 -3.28 2.26
N MET A 380 32.34 -4.01 1.49
CA MET A 380 32.77 -5.37 1.80
C MET A 380 33.93 -5.38 2.82
N ARG A 381 33.92 -6.35 3.74
CA ARG A 381 34.97 -6.58 4.75
C ARG A 381 35.09 -8.07 5.10
N ASN A 382 36.26 -8.50 5.56
CA ASN A 382 36.59 -9.89 5.90
C ASN A 382 36.28 -10.89 4.77
N VAL A 383 36.63 -10.54 3.53
CA VAL A 383 36.24 -11.30 2.33
C VAL A 383 37.23 -11.10 1.19
N THR A 384 37.37 -12.11 0.32
CA THR A 384 38.18 -12.02 -0.90
C THR A 384 37.30 -11.65 -2.09
N VAL A 385 37.63 -10.54 -2.76
CA VAL A 385 36.95 -10.08 -3.99
C VAL A 385 37.95 -10.12 -5.14
N SER A 386 37.66 -10.87 -6.20
CA SER A 386 38.54 -11.00 -7.38
C SER A 386 40.01 -11.33 -7.03
N GLY A 387 40.22 -12.20 -6.04
CA GLY A 387 41.55 -12.61 -5.58
C GLY A 387 42.25 -11.64 -4.63
N ARG A 388 41.59 -10.56 -4.18
CA ARG A 388 42.14 -9.56 -3.24
C ARG A 388 41.39 -9.61 -1.91
N TYR A 389 42.09 -9.87 -0.81
CA TYR A 389 41.47 -9.99 0.51
C TYR A 389 41.30 -8.61 1.18
N LEU A 390 40.07 -8.35 1.64
CA LEU A 390 39.70 -7.16 2.42
C LEU A 390 39.64 -7.52 3.90
N ASN A 391 40.33 -6.75 4.75
CA ASN A 391 40.35 -6.97 6.20
C ASN A 391 39.03 -6.53 6.89
N GLY A 392 39.00 -6.51 8.22
CA GLY A 392 37.82 -6.11 9.01
C GLY A 392 37.36 -4.66 8.82
N ASP A 393 38.27 -3.79 8.36
CA ASP A 393 37.99 -2.40 8.04
C ASP A 393 37.58 -2.20 6.57
N GLY A 394 37.54 -3.28 5.79
CA GLY A 394 37.24 -3.27 4.36
C GLY A 394 38.42 -2.86 3.47
N VAL A 395 39.63 -2.79 4.04
CA VAL A 395 40.83 -2.37 3.33
C VAL A 395 41.48 -3.57 2.66
N TRP A 396 41.80 -3.46 1.37
CA TRP A 396 42.61 -4.45 0.68
C TRP A 396 44.02 -4.47 1.25
N ILE A 397 44.45 -5.66 1.68
CA ILE A 397 45.82 -5.96 2.09
C ILE A 397 46.49 -6.85 1.05
N GLN A 398 47.75 -6.52 0.73
CA GLN A 398 48.55 -7.23 -0.27
C GLN A 398 49.14 -8.52 0.29
#